data_AF-A0A2S0QBF0-F1
#
_entry.id   AF-A0A2S0QBF0-F1
#
_cell.length_a   1.000
_cell.length_b   1.000
_cell.length_c   1.000
_cell.angle_alpha   90.00
_cell.angle_beta   90.00
_cell.angle_gamma   90.00
#
_symmetry.space_group_name_H-M   'P 1'
#
loop_
_entity.id
_entity.type
_entity.pdbx_description
1 polymer ?
#
loop_
_entity_poly.entity_id
_entity_poly.type
_entity_poly.pdbx_seq_one_letter_code
_entity_poly.pdbx_strand_id
1 'polypeptide(L)' 'MKQYMPFILIGFILFVAAGDQVLPGALGKASTQTRTAMNNFVIYLFGSWRPKTKPYERTENQLRKLEEQK' A
#
# COMPACT_ATOMS: atom_id res chain seq x y z
N MET A 1 30.96 8.02 -9.32
CA MET A 1 29.48 8.20 -9.36
C MET A 1 28.73 6.93 -9.73
N LYS A 2 29.10 6.21 -10.81
CA LYS A 2 28.39 5.02 -11.32
C LYS A 2 28.34 3.81 -10.37
N GLN A 3 29.31 3.69 -9.45
CA GLN A 3 29.42 2.59 -8.49
C GLN A 3 28.54 2.74 -7.23
N TYR A 4 28.11 3.95 -6.89
CA TYR A 4 27.28 4.20 -5.71
C TYR A 4 25.77 4.14 -5.99
N MET A 5 25.40 4.21 -7.28
CA MET A 5 24.03 4.07 -7.76
C MET A 5 23.28 2.88 -7.14
N PRO A 6 23.82 1.64 -7.12
CA PRO A 6 23.12 0.52 -6.51
C PRO A 6 22.86 0.71 -5.01
N PHE A 7 23.83 1.28 -4.26
CA PHE A 7 23.67 1.52 -2.83
C PHE A 7 22.61 2.58 -2.52
N ILE A 8 22.55 3.65 -3.32
CA ILE A 8 21.50 4.67 -3.21
C ILE A 8 20.13 4.04 -3.47
N LEU A 9 20.04 3.18 -4.49
CA LEU A 9 18.80 2.51 -4.88
C LEU A 9 18.33 1.55 -3.78
N ILE A 10 19.24 0.77 -3.20
CA ILE A 10 18.96 -0.10 -2.06
C ILE A 10 18.52 0.72 -0.84
N GLY A 11 19.24 1.80 -0.52
CA GLY A 11 18.89 2.70 0.58
C GLY A 11 17.51 3.31 0.40
N PHE A 12 17.16 3.71 -0.83
CA PHE A 12 15.83 4.21 -1.16
C PHE A 12 14.75 3.14 -0.99
N ILE A 13 14.99 1.90 -1.47
CA ILE A 13 14.06 0.79 -1.27
C ILE A 13 13.84 0.53 0.22
N LEU A 14 14.90 0.50 1.03
CA LEU A 14 14.80 0.30 2.48
C LEU A 14 14.06 1.45 3.16
N PHE A 15 14.31 2.70 2.76
CA PHE A 15 13.59 3.86 3.24
C PHE A 15 12.10 3.75 2.94
N VAL A 16 11.72 3.42 1.70
CA VAL A 16 10.32 3.23 1.36
C VAL A 16 9.75 2.01 2.07
N ALA A 17 10.47 0.90 2.25
CA ALA A 17 9.94 -0.34 2.82
C ALA A 17 9.82 -0.36 4.36
N ALA A 18 10.71 0.35 5.07
CA ALA A 18 10.79 0.31 6.54
C ALA A 18 11.08 1.67 7.21
N GLY A 19 11.14 2.77 6.45
CA GLY A 19 11.57 4.07 6.98
C GLY A 19 10.66 4.65 8.06
N ASP A 20 9.37 4.35 8.05
CA ASP A 20 8.42 4.78 9.08
C ASP A 20 8.52 3.99 10.39
N GLN A 21 8.96 2.74 10.31
CA GLN A 21 9.17 1.87 11.46
C GLN A 21 10.52 2.12 12.15
N VAL A 22 11.53 2.58 11.39
CA VAL A 22 12.90 2.77 11.89
C VAL A 22 13.21 4.25 12.16
N LEU A 23 12.70 5.19 11.36
CA LEU A 23 13.03 6.60 11.47
C LEU A 23 11.91 7.36 12.22
N PRO A 24 12.20 8.00 13.35
CA PRO A 24 11.21 8.77 14.09
C PRO A 24 10.90 10.12 13.43
N GLY A 25 9.76 10.70 13.79
CA GLY A 25 9.41 12.08 13.47
C GLY A 25 9.12 12.33 11.99
N ALA A 26 9.66 13.42 11.44
CA ALA A 26 9.36 13.88 10.08
C ALA A 26 9.83 12.90 8.99
N LEU A 27 10.94 12.20 9.23
CA LEU A 27 11.49 11.22 8.29
C LEU A 27 10.60 10.00 8.13
N GLY A 28 10.05 9.48 9.23
CA GLY A 28 9.09 8.38 9.18
C GLY A 28 7.81 8.77 8.43
N LYS A 29 7.29 9.98 8.69
CA LYS A 29 6.13 10.54 7.96
C LYS A 29 6.38 10.65 6.45
N ALA A 30 7.57 11.10 6.05
CA ALA A 30 7.96 11.19 4.65
C ALA A 30 8.01 9.81 3.98
N SER A 31 8.47 8.77 4.68
CA SER A 31 8.42 7.38 4.19
C SER A 31 6.97 6.92 3.97
N THR A 32 6.09 7.11 4.96
CA THR A 32 4.67 6.75 4.83
C THR A 32 4.00 7.50 3.68
N GLN A 33 4.25 8.81 3.55
CA GLN A 33 3.71 9.61 2.45
C GLN A 33 4.19 9.11 1.09
N THR A 34 5.46 8.71 0.98
CA THR A 34 6.04 8.15 -0.25
C THR A 34 5.34 6.84 -0.62
N ARG A 35 5.11 5.93 0.34
CA ARG A 35 4.32 4.70 0.11
C ARG A 35 2.92 5.00 -0.40
N THR A 36 2.23 5.95 0.23
CA THR A 36 0.86 6.33 -0.16
C THR A 36 0.84 6.90 -1.58
N ALA A 37 1.78 7.78 -1.92
CA ALA A 37 1.90 8.34 -3.26
C ALA A 37 2.18 7.25 -4.31
N MET A 38 3.08 6.32 -4.01
CA MET A 38 3.37 5.17 -4.88
C MET A 38 2.16 4.25 -5.05
N ASN A 39 1.45 3.95 -3.96
CA ASN A 39 0.24 3.12 -4.03
C ASN A 39 -0.83 3.79 -4.90
N ASN A 40 -1.08 5.09 -4.69
CA ASN A 40 -2.02 5.84 -5.51
C ASN A 40 -1.59 5.90 -6.98
N PHE A 41 -0.29 6.08 -7.25
CA PHE A 41 0.24 6.03 -8.60
C PHE A 41 -0.02 4.68 -9.29
N VAL A 42 0.22 3.57 -8.59
CA VAL A 42 -0.08 2.22 -9.09
C VAL A 42 -1.58 2.03 -9.30
N ILE A 43 -2.42 2.50 -8.37
CA ILE A 43 -3.88 2.47 -8.51
C ILE A 43 -4.33 3.28 -9.74
N TYR A 44 -3.74 4.44 -10.02
CA TYR A 44 -4.07 5.22 -11.21
C TYR A 44 -3.59 4.53 -12.51
N LEU A 45 -2.42 3.90 -12.49
CA LEU A 45 -1.90 3.17 -13.65
C LEU A 45 -2.73 1.91 -13.97
N PHE A 46 -3.23 1.23 -12.94
CA PHE A 46 -3.92 -0.06 -13.06
C PHE A 46 -5.36 -0.02 -12.54
N GLY A 47 -6.01 1.14 -12.56
CA GLY A 47 -7.31 1.38 -11.91
C GLY A 47 -8.48 0.57 -12.47
N SER A 48 -8.31 -0.05 -13.64
CA SER A 48 -9.27 -0.98 -14.23
C SER A 48 -9.16 -2.41 -13.69
N TRP A 49 -8.09 -2.73 -12.96
CA TRP A 49 -7.90 -4.05 -12.37
C TRP A 49 -8.91 -4.26 -11.25
N ARG A 50 -9.88 -5.15 -11.51
CA ARG A 50 -10.81 -5.65 -10.50
C ARG A 50 -10.44 -7.10 -10.18
N PRO A 51 -10.46 -7.49 -8.89
CA PRO A 51 -10.27 -8.90 -8.54
C PRO A 51 -11.32 -9.76 -9.26
N LYS A 52 -10.89 -10.89 -9.83
CA LYS A 52 -11.79 -11.85 -10.51
C LYS A 52 -12.76 -12.53 -9.53
N THR A 53 -12.40 -12.52 -8.25
CA THR A 53 -13.18 -13.08 -7.14
C THR A 53 -13.86 -11.97 -6.37
N LYS A 54 -15.02 -12.26 -5.75
CA LYS A 54 -15.72 -11.35 -4.84
C LYS A 54 -15.16 -11.54 -3.42
N PRO A 55 -14.28 -10.65 -2.91
CA PRO A 55 -13.56 -10.90 -1.66
C PRO A 55 -14.49 -10.91 -0.44
N TYR A 56 -15.59 -10.16 -0.53
CA TYR A 56 -16.51 -9.91 0.58
C TYR A 56 -17.83 -10.66 0.44
N GLU A 57 -17.96 -11.58 -0.52
CA GLU A 57 -19.21 -12.31 -0.77
C GLU A 57 -19.71 -13.04 0.49
N ARG A 58 -18.80 -13.63 1.27
CA ARG A 58 -19.14 -14.26 2.56
C ARG A 58 -19.77 -13.27 3.54
N THR A 59 -19.19 -12.09 3.66
CA THR A 59 -19.64 -11.05 4.59
C THR A 59 -20.96 -10.42 4.14
N GLU A 60 -21.09 -10.13 2.85
CA GLU A 60 -22.35 -9.64 2.24
C GLU A 60 -23.49 -10.64 2.44
N ASN A 61 -23.21 -11.94 2.31
CA ASN A 61 -24.19 -12.99 2.56
C ASN A 61 -24.62 -13.06 4.04
N GLN A 62 -23.71 -12.79 4.98
CA GLN A 62 -24.04 -12.78 6.40
C GLN A 62 -24.83 -11.52 6.80
N LEU A 63 -24.44 -10.36 6.27
CA LEU A 63 -25.17 -9.10 6.47
C LEU A 63 -26.61 -9.21 5.99
N ARG A 64 -26.82 -9.71 4.77
CA ARG A 64 -28.17 -9.92 4.21
C ARG A 64 -29.04 -10.83 5.06
N LYS A 65 -28.47 -11.93 5.58
CA LYS A 65 -29.20 -12.84 6.50
C LYS A 65 -29.59 -12.17 7.83
N LEU A 66 -28.76 -11.25 8.33
CA LEU A 66 -29.05 -10.50 9.55
C LEU A 66 -30.14 -9.44 9.31
N GLU A 67 -30.14 -8.80 8.14
CA GLU A 67 -31.17 -7.84 7.74
C GLU A 67 -32.53 -8.50 7.50
N GLU A 68 -32.56 -9.69 6.88
CA GLU A 68 -33.80 -10.46 6.66
C GLU A 68 -34.41 -11.06 7.94
N GLN A 69 -33.63 -11.20 9.02
CA GLN A 69 -34.11 -11.70 10.32
C GLN A 69 -34.60 -10.60 11.27
N LYS A 70 -34.53 -9.33 10.85
CA LYS A 70 -34.93 -8.18 11.65
C LYS A 70 -36.32 -7.68 11.24
#